data_AF-A0AA36BD76-F1
#
_entry.id   AF-A0AA36BD76-F1
#
_cell.length_a   1.000
_cell.length_b   1.000
_cell.length_c   1.000
_cell.angle_alpha   90.00
_cell.angle_beta   90.00
_cell.angle_gamma   90.00
#
_symmetry.space_group_name_H-M   'P 1'
#
loop_
_entity.id
_entity.type
_entity.pdbx_description
1 polymer ?
#
loop_
_entity_poly.entity_id
_entity_poly.type
_entity_poly.pdbx_seq_one_letter_code
_entity_poly.pdbx_strand_id
1 'polypeptide(L)'
;MESRRKVDKNLRKRVVIMNKERMAIYATARDINSSKSVVSKILKLYEEITSFASLKKRVRSRKISVLQDYEIQRLLLRHSFDIAAAVSHQVYRDYGMNVSQKIDSSLE
;
A
#
# COMPACT_ATOMS: atom_id res chain seq x y z
N MET A 1 -5.72 -13.20 17.06
CA MET A 1 -6.15 -11.97 16.36
C MET A 1 -6.56 -12.36 14.95
N GLU A 2 -7.85 -12.31 14.63
CA GLU A 2 -8.37 -12.60 13.29
C GLU A 2 -7.71 -11.65 12.28
N SER A 3 -7.03 -12.19 11.27
CA SER A 3 -6.42 -11.36 10.24
C SER A 3 -7.50 -10.52 9.55
N ARG A 4 -7.22 -9.23 9.30
CA ARG A 4 -8.12 -8.30 8.58
C ARG A 4 -8.28 -8.77 7.12
N ARG A 5 -9.08 -9.81 6.91
CA ARG A 5 -9.38 -10.37 5.59
C ARG A 5 -10.13 -9.32 4.77
N LYS A 6 -9.68 -9.12 3.53
CA LYS A 6 -10.35 -8.21 2.61
C LYS A 6 -11.72 -8.78 2.26
N VAL A 7 -12.72 -7.90 2.18
CA VAL A 7 -14.05 -8.29 1.71
C VAL A 7 -13.96 -8.78 0.26
N ASP A 8 -14.48 -9.98 0.04
CA ASP A 8 -14.49 -10.66 -1.25
C ASP A 8 -15.25 -9.87 -2.33
N LYS A 9 -14.84 -10.03 -3.58
CA LYS A 9 -15.44 -9.37 -4.74
C LYS A 9 -16.91 -9.79 -4.94
N ASN A 10 -17.26 -11.04 -4.68
CA ASN A 10 -18.63 -11.51 -4.83
C ASN A 10 -19.55 -10.86 -3.79
N LEU A 11 -19.07 -10.71 -2.56
CA LEU A 11 -19.81 -10.02 -1.51
C LEU A 11 -20.07 -8.55 -1.86
N ARG A 12 -19.06 -7.86 -2.43
CA ARG A 12 -19.22 -6.47 -2.91
C ARG A 12 -20.26 -6.35 -4.02
N LYS A 13 -20.25 -7.28 -4.99
CA LYS A 13 -21.26 -7.30 -6.07
C LYS A 13 -22.66 -7.48 -5.49
N ARG A 14 -22.82 -8.41 -4.55
CA ARG A 14 -24.11 -8.71 -3.91
C ARG A 14 -24.65 -7.50 -3.14
N VAL A 15 -23.81 -6.78 -2.40
CA VAL A 15 -24.17 -5.51 -1.74
C VAL A 15 -24.69 -4.47 -2.75
N VAL A 16 -24.00 -4.30 -3.89
CA VAL A 16 -24.40 -3.31 -4.90
C VAL A 16 -25.69 -3.70 -5.62
N ILE A 17 -25.92 -5.00 -5.87
CA ILE A 17 -27.19 -5.49 -6.43
C ILE A 17 -28.35 -5.18 -5.48
N MET A 18 -28.23 -5.53 -4.20
CA MET A 18 -29.27 -5.24 -3.20
C MET A 18 -29.55 -3.74 -3.05
N ASN A 19 -28.52 -2.89 -3.18
CA ASN A 19 -28.70 -1.44 -3.17
C ASN A 19 -29.44 -0.93 -4.42
N LYS A 20 -29.20 -1.53 -5.60
CA LYS A 20 -29.96 -1.21 -6.82
C LYS A 20 -31.43 -1.63 -6.72
N GLU A 21 -31.71 -2.72 -6.00
CA GLU A 21 -33.05 -3.17 -5.64
C GLU A 21 -33.70 -2.28 -4.54
N ARG A 22 -33.05 -1.17 -4.16
CA ARG A 22 -33.50 -0.21 -3.14
C ARG A 22 -33.67 -0.82 -1.74
N MET A 23 -32.95 -1.89 -1.43
CA MET A 23 -32.93 -2.42 -0.06
C MET A 23 -32.24 -1.44 0.89
N ALA A 24 -32.78 -1.32 2.11
CA ALA A 24 -32.16 -0.53 3.15
C ALA A 24 -30.83 -1.15 3.61
N ILE A 25 -29.84 -0.30 3.89
CA ILE A 25 -28.49 -0.72 4.38
C ILE A 25 -28.58 -1.68 5.56
N TYR A 26 -29.55 -1.46 6.46
CA TYR A 26 -29.78 -2.34 7.60
C TYR A 26 -30.16 -3.77 7.20
N ALA A 27 -31.08 -3.92 6.25
CA ALA A 27 -31.52 -5.21 5.74
C ALA A 27 -30.37 -5.92 5.02
N THR A 28 -29.66 -5.21 4.14
CA THR A 28 -28.47 -5.73 3.44
C THR A 28 -27.38 -6.21 4.40
N ALA A 29 -27.13 -5.47 5.48
CA ALA A 29 -26.16 -5.84 6.51
C ALA A 29 -26.56 -7.14 7.23
N ARG A 30 -27.86 -7.31 7.51
CA ARG A 30 -28.41 -8.51 8.16
C ARG A 30 -28.32 -9.72 7.23
N ASP A 31 -28.67 -9.57 5.96
CA ASP A 31 -28.68 -10.67 4.98
C ASP A 31 -27.28 -11.16 4.64
N ILE A 32 -26.31 -10.26 4.56
CA ILE A 32 -24.91 -10.56 4.20
C ILE A 32 -24.07 -10.89 5.45
N ASN A 33 -24.68 -10.82 6.64
CA ASN A 33 -24.00 -11.00 7.93
C ASN A 33 -22.71 -10.15 8.03
N SER A 34 -22.84 -8.86 7.70
CA SER A 34 -21.73 -7.90 7.67
C SER A 34 -22.12 -6.64 8.41
N SER A 35 -21.15 -5.90 8.94
CA SER A 35 -21.46 -4.65 9.64
C SER A 35 -22.01 -3.58 8.69
N LYS A 36 -22.91 -2.73 9.19
CA LYS A 36 -23.46 -1.58 8.44
C LYS A 36 -22.34 -0.68 7.89
N SER A 37 -21.25 -0.53 8.63
CA SER A 37 -20.09 0.27 8.24
C SER A 37 -19.33 -0.34 7.05
N VAL A 38 -19.28 -1.67 6.93
CA VAL A 38 -18.70 -2.35 5.76
C VAL A 38 -19.59 -2.14 4.53
N VAL A 39 -20.90 -2.33 4.66
CA VAL A 39 -21.86 -2.10 3.57
C VAL A 39 -21.77 -0.66 3.06
N SER A 40 -21.80 0.32 3.98
CA SER A 40 -21.66 1.75 3.62
C SER A 40 -20.34 2.05 2.89
N LYS A 41 -19.22 1.49 3.35
CA LYS A 41 -17.91 1.66 2.68
C LYS A 41 -17.88 1.05 1.28
N ILE A 42 -18.51 -0.10 1.08
CA ILE A 42 -18.58 -0.75 -0.24
C ILE A 42 -19.37 0.12 -1.21
N LEU A 43 -20.51 0.67 -0.78
CA LEU A 43 -21.35 1.51 -1.62
C LEU A 43 -20.62 2.82 -1.99
N LYS A 44 -20.02 3.51 -1.02
CA LYS A 44 -19.22 4.71 -1.28
C LYS A 44 -18.07 4.45 -2.26
N LEU A 45 -17.31 3.38 -2.06
CA LEU A 45 -16.22 3.00 -2.98
C LEU A 45 -16.73 2.68 -4.38
N TYR A 46 -17.92 2.09 -4.49
CA TYR A 46 -18.53 1.80 -5.79
C TYR A 46 -18.99 3.08 -6.49
N GLU A 47 -19.55 4.04 -5.75
CA GLU A 47 -19.90 5.37 -6.30
C GLU A 47 -18.66 6.15 -6.78
N GLU A 48 -17.55 6.08 -6.05
CA GLU A 48 -16.32 6.80 -6.39
C GLU A 48 -15.56 6.19 -7.59
N ILE A 49 -15.46 4.87 -7.65
CA ILE A 49 -14.51 4.17 -8.55
C ILE A 49 -15.26 3.34 -9.61
N THR A 50 -16.57 3.10 -9.44
CA THR A 50 -17.37 2.18 -10.27
C THR A 50 -16.76 0.78 -10.41
N SER A 51 -15.98 0.36 -9.41
CA SER A 51 -15.24 -0.91 -9.42
C SER A 51 -15.47 -1.73 -8.17
N PHE A 52 -15.55 -3.04 -8.36
CA PHE A 52 -15.64 -4.01 -7.25
C PHE A 52 -14.26 -4.41 -6.71
N ALA A 53 -13.17 -3.99 -7.36
CA ALA A 53 -11.82 -4.34 -6.94
C ALA A 53 -11.45 -3.64 -5.63
N SER A 54 -10.71 -4.32 -4.75
CA SER A 54 -10.07 -3.62 -3.63
C SER A 54 -9.00 -2.69 -4.18
N LEU A 55 -8.98 -1.43 -3.75
CA LEU A 55 -7.87 -0.53 -4.01
C LEU A 55 -6.56 -1.24 -3.63
N LYS A 56 -5.66 -1.41 -4.61
CA LYS A 56 -4.28 -1.79 -4.31
C LYS A 56 -3.71 -0.65 -3.46
N LYS A 57 -3.11 -0.99 -2.31
CA LYS A 57 -2.40 0.02 -1.53
C LYS A 57 -1.40 0.68 -2.48
N ARG A 58 -1.46 2.01 -2.61
CA ARG A 58 -0.42 2.76 -3.32
C ARG A 58 0.87 2.53 -2.54
N VAL A 59 1.72 1.66 -3.06
CA VAL A 59 3.10 1.56 -2.59
C VAL A 59 3.78 2.82 -3.08
N ARG A 60 4.44 3.55 -2.18
CA ARG A 60 5.24 4.72 -2.57
C ARG A 60 6.27 4.25 -3.60
N SER A 61 6.35 4.92 -4.74
CA SER A 61 7.40 4.63 -5.72
C SER A 61 8.76 4.78 -5.05
N ARG A 62 9.64 3.80 -5.26
CA ARG A 62 11.03 3.94 -4.84
C ARG A 62 11.65 5.07 -5.66
N LYS A 63 12.41 5.94 -5.00
CA LYS A 63 13.18 6.99 -5.70
C LYS A 63 14.34 6.40 -6.50
N ILE A 64 14.79 5.20 -6.14
CA ILE A 64 16.00 4.55 -6.64
C ILE A 64 15.59 3.26 -7.37
N SER A 65 16.23 2.97 -8.50
CA SER A 65 16.03 1.72 -9.24
C SER A 65 16.64 0.53 -8.49
N VAL A 66 16.24 -0.69 -8.86
CA VAL A 66 16.76 -1.92 -8.23
C VAL A 66 18.28 -2.04 -8.43
N LEU A 67 18.79 -1.73 -9.62
CA LEU A 67 20.22 -1.82 -9.91
C LEU A 67 21.04 -0.81 -9.09
N GLN A 68 20.56 0.42 -8.97
CA GLN A 68 21.21 1.44 -8.16
C GLN A 68 21.20 1.08 -6.67
N ASP A 69 20.12 0.48 -6.16
CA ASP A 69 20.05 -0.01 -4.78
C ASP A 69 21.12 -1.07 -4.50
N TYR A 70 21.34 -1.99 -5.44
CA TYR A 70 22.44 -2.96 -5.35
C TYR A 70 23.82 -2.31 -5.36
N GLU A 71 24.03 -1.27 -6.16
CA GLU A 71 25.32 -0.55 -6.21
C GLU A 71 25.57 0.22 -4.92
N ILE A 72 24.55 0.89 -4.37
CA ILE A 72 24.64 1.57 -3.07
C ILE A 72 24.94 0.57 -1.96
N GLN A 73 24.26 -0.58 -1.93
CA GLN A 73 24.56 -1.65 -0.96
C GLN A 73 26.00 -2.17 -1.11
N ARG A 74 26.50 -2.31 -2.34
CA ARG A 74 27.88 -2.73 -2.58
C ARG A 74 28.90 -1.69 -2.12
N LEU A 75 28.60 -0.40 -2.31
CA LEU A 75 29.44 0.70 -1.79
C LEU A 75 29.44 0.70 -0.26
N LEU A 76 28.27 0.55 0.39
CA LEU A 76 28.16 0.43 1.84
C LEU A 76 28.94 -0.78 2.39
N LEU A 77 28.95 -1.91 1.68
CA LEU A 77 29.72 -3.08 2.09
C LEU A 77 31.23 -2.90 1.93
N ARG A 78 31.67 -2.19 0.87
CA ARG A 78 33.10 -1.85 0.67
C ARG A 78 33.60 -0.83 1.67
N HIS A 79 32.71 0.06 2.09
CA HIS A 79 32.99 1.20 2.95
C HIS A 79 32.12 1.13 4.21
N SER A 80 32.21 0.00 4.93
CA SER A 80 31.36 -0.29 6.09
C SER A 80 31.49 0.70 7.25
N PHE A 81 32.60 1.43 7.30
CA PHE A 81 32.90 2.44 8.32
C PHE A 81 32.63 3.87 7.85
N ASP A 82 32.25 4.09 6.59
CA ASP A 82 32.00 5.43 6.08
C ASP A 82 30.66 5.97 6.58
N ILE A 83 30.67 7.23 6.99
CA ILE A 83 29.50 7.96 7.45
C ILE A 83 28.48 8.00 6.30
N ALA A 84 27.18 7.79 6.59
CA ALA A 84 26.12 7.81 5.56
C ALA A 84 26.12 9.07 4.67
N ALA A 85 26.63 10.19 5.18
CA ALA A 85 26.86 11.41 4.41
C ALA A 85 27.92 11.23 3.30
N ALA A 86 29.04 10.55 3.58
CA ALA A 86 30.09 10.27 2.60
C ALA A 86 29.57 9.38 1.46
N VAL A 87 28.85 8.31 1.81
CA VAL A 87 28.21 7.43 0.81
C VAL A 87 27.16 8.19 0.00
N SER A 88 26.34 9.03 0.63
CA SER A 88 25.40 9.89 -0.09
C SER A 88 26.08 10.85 -1.06
N HIS A 89 27.23 11.44 -0.68
CA HIS A 89 27.99 12.30 -1.57
C HIS A 89 28.60 11.52 -2.74
N GLN A 90 29.10 10.30 -2.48
CA GLN A 90 29.65 9.44 -3.52
C GLN A 90 28.58 9.03 -4.54
N VAL A 91 27.40 8.63 -4.06
CA VAL A 91 26.26 8.27 -4.92
C VAL A 91 25.76 9.48 -5.73
N TYR A 92 25.78 10.68 -5.14
CA TYR A 92 25.47 11.90 -5.89
C TYR A 92 26.50 12.17 -6.99
N ARG A 93 27.79 11.95 -6.73
CA ARG A 93 28.83 12.13 -7.76
C ARG A 93 28.71 11.12 -8.90
N ASP A 94 28.47 9.86 -8.57
CA ASP A 94 28.47 8.77 -9.55
C ASP A 94 27.17 8.73 -10.37
N TYR A 95 26.03 9.09 -9.75
CA TYR A 95 24.70 8.91 -10.34
C TYR A 95 23.86 10.19 -10.41
N GLY A 96 24.33 11.32 -9.87
CA GLY A 96 23.57 12.58 -9.84
C GLY A 96 22.34 12.57 -8.93
N MET A 97 22.26 11.61 -8.00
CA MET A 97 21.07 11.37 -7.18
C MET A 97 21.31 11.66 -5.69
N ASN A 98 20.40 12.42 -5.09
CA ASN A 98 20.39 12.66 -3.65
C ASN A 98 19.67 11.51 -2.92
N VAL A 99 20.44 10.68 -2.22
CA VAL A 99 19.92 9.62 -1.35
C VAL A 99 19.72 10.17 0.05
N SER A 100 18.65 9.74 0.74
CA SER A 100 18.40 10.21 2.11
C SER A 100 19.40 9.56 3.07
N GLN A 101 19.99 10.37 3.96
CA GLN A 101 20.98 9.95 4.96
C GLN A 101 20.38 9.14 6.13
N LYS A 102 19.11 8.71 6.04
CA LYS A 102 18.47 7.94 7.12
C LYS A 102 18.97 6.50 7.10
N ILE A 103 19.83 6.18 8.04
CA ILE A 103 20.16 4.81 8.43
C ILE A 103 18.94 4.29 9.20
N ASP A 104 18.17 3.35 8.64
CA ASP A 104 17.21 2.59 9.43
C ASP A 104 18.02 1.65 10.33
N SER A 105 18.13 1.98 11.61
CA SER A 105 18.81 1.21 12.65
C SER A 105 18.06 -0.08 13.05
N SER A 106 17.45 -0.76 12.08
CA SER A 106 16.68 -2.00 12.30
C SER A 106 17.51 -3.28 12.14
N LEU A 107 18.84 -3.15 12.22
CA LEU A 107 19.80 -4.25 12.25
C LEU A 107 20.59 -4.18 13.57
N GLU A 108 19.88 -4.35 14.67
CA GLU A 108 20.41 -4.87 15.94
C GLU A 108 19.47 -5.98 16.42
#